data_AF-A0A4Q5Y9T3-F1
#
_entry.id   AF-A0A4Q5Y9T3-F1
#
_cell.length_a   1.000
_cell.length_b   1.000
_cell.length_c   1.000
_cell.angle_alpha   90.00
_cell.angle_beta   90.00
_cell.angle_gamma   90.00
#
_symmetry.space_group_name_H-M   'P 1'
#
loop_
_entity.id
_entity.type
_entity.pdbx_description
1 polymer ?
#
loop_
_entity_poly.entity_id
_entity_poly.type
_entity_poly.pdbx_seq_one_letter_code
_entity_poly.pdbx_strand_id
1 'polypeptide(L)' 'MKKINSAIAGMFVLFIFATACKKEMKPSTVLSEENNSVGAKQKPSAAATKSVFYKGLINPRGLKFGPDGNLYVAEAGPG' A
#
# COMPACT_ATOMS: atom_id res chain seq x y z
N MET A 1 -24.33 40.84 -19.41
CA MET A 1 -23.10 40.41 -18.69
C MET A 1 -23.49 40.12 -17.25
N LYS A 2 -23.62 38.84 -16.86
CA LYS A 2 -24.23 38.42 -15.59
C LYS A 2 -23.17 38.45 -14.48
N LYS A 3 -23.28 39.40 -13.56
CA LYS A 3 -22.40 39.53 -12.38
C LYS A 3 -22.59 38.29 -11.50
N ILE A 4 -21.58 37.44 -11.43
CA ILE A 4 -21.59 36.23 -10.62
C ILE A 4 -21.35 36.68 -9.17
N ASN A 5 -22.37 36.55 -8.32
CA ASN A 5 -22.32 37.01 -6.94
C ASN A 5 -21.37 36.14 -6.13
N SER A 6 -20.42 36.78 -5.42
CA SER A 6 -19.30 36.16 -4.70
C SER A 6 -19.68 35.02 -3.74
N ALA A 7 -20.94 34.97 -3.29
CA ALA A 7 -21.47 33.91 -2.42
C ALA A 7 -21.55 32.54 -3.13
N ILE A 8 -21.82 32.51 -4.45
CA ILE A 8 -21.96 31.26 -5.22
C ILE A 8 -20.58 30.62 -5.47
N ALA A 9 -19.53 31.44 -5.61
CA ALA A 9 -18.16 30.97 -5.77
C ALA A 9 -17.62 30.30 -4.50
N GLY A 10 -17.91 30.84 -3.32
CA GLY A 10 -17.47 30.26 -2.03
C GLY A 10 -18.15 28.94 -1.70
N MET A 11 -19.45 28.81 -2.01
CA MET A 11 -20.23 27.60 -1.73
C MET A 11 -19.81 26.42 -2.63
N PHE A 12 -19.33 26.69 -3.84
CA PHE A 12 -18.83 25.66 -4.77
C PHE A 12 -17.46 25.09 -4.34
N VAL A 13 -16.56 25.94 -3.82
CA VAL A 13 -15.26 25.50 -3.29
C VAL A 13 -15.41 24.65 -2.03
N LEU A 14 -16.39 24.97 -1.18
CA LEU A 14 -16.70 24.18 0.02
C LEU A 14 -17.28 22.80 -0.33
N PHE A 15 -18.09 22.72 -1.40
CA PHE A 15 -18.67 21.46 -1.87
C PHE A 15 -17.62 20.50 -2.47
N ILE A 16 -16.61 21.04 -3.17
CA ILE A 16 -15.48 20.26 -3.71
C ILE A 16 -14.61 19.68 -2.60
N PHE A 17 -14.39 20.42 -1.51
CA PHE A 17 -13.63 19.90 -0.36
C PHE A 17 -14.39 18.84 0.44
N ALA A 18 -15.72 18.93 0.54
CA ALA A 18 -16.54 17.97 1.28
C ALA A 18 -16.74 16.62 0.55
N THR A 19 -16.53 16.55 -0.77
CA THR A 19 -16.73 15.31 -1.55
C THR A 19 -15.54 14.34 -1.53
N ALA A 20 -14.42 14.72 -0.91
CA ALA A 20 -13.17 13.94 -0.94
C ALA A 20 -13.10 12.79 0.12
N CYS A 21 -14.05 12.67 1.03
CA CYS A 21 -14.11 11.55 1.98
C CYS A 21 -15.16 10.53 1.57
N LYS A 22 -14.84 9.72 0.56
CA LYS A 22 -15.51 8.45 0.30
C LYS A 22 -14.47 7.38 0.04
N LYS A 23 -14.02 6.74 1.11
CA LYS A 23 -13.29 5.47 1.04
C LYS A 23 -13.87 4.50 2.06
N GLU A 24 -15.03 3.95 1.70
CA GLU A 24 -15.61 2.76 2.32
C GLU A 24 -14.75 1.54 1.93
N MET A 25 -13.73 1.22 2.73
CA MET A 25 -12.97 -0.02 2.58
C MET A 25 -13.65 -1.10 3.41
N LYS A 26 -14.49 -1.93 2.78
CA LYS A 26 -14.98 -3.18 3.38
C LYS A 26 -13.82 -4.17 3.45
N PRO A 27 -13.39 -4.65 4.63
CA PRO A 27 -12.48 -5.78 4.71
C PRO A 27 -13.29 -7.05 4.45
N SER A 28 -13.18 -7.56 3.23
CA SER A 28 -13.61 -8.91 2.89
C SER A 28 -12.81 -9.89 3.74
N THR A 29 -13.56 -10.73 4.46
CA THR A 29 -13.12 -11.96 5.12
C THR A 29 -12.09 -12.73 4.29
N VAL A 30 -10.92 -12.99 4.87
CA VAL A 30 -10.10 -14.14 4.46
C VAL A 30 -9.95 -15.02 5.69
N LEU A 31 -10.77 -16.06 5.71
CA LEU A 31 -10.58 -17.23 6.55
C LEU A 31 -9.50 -18.09 5.88
N SER A 32 -8.54 -18.55 6.70
CA SER A 32 -7.60 -19.68 6.50
C SER A 32 -6.62 -19.56 5.32
N GLU A 33 -5.35 -19.95 5.40
CA GLU A 33 -4.79 -21.11 6.09
C GLU A 33 -3.41 -20.83 6.72
N GLU A 34 -3.24 -21.49 7.86
CA GLU A 34 -2.04 -21.72 8.68
C GLU A 34 -0.84 -22.18 7.85
N ASN A 35 0.37 -21.70 8.21
CA ASN A 35 1.61 -22.49 8.33
C ASN A 35 2.85 -21.55 8.29
N ASN A 36 3.14 -20.88 9.40
CA ASN A 36 4.49 -20.94 9.97
C ASN A 36 4.46 -20.39 11.41
N SER A 37 4.66 -21.29 12.36
CA SER A 37 4.72 -21.05 13.79
C SER A 37 6.00 -20.29 14.17
N VAL A 38 5.88 -18.99 14.44
CA VAL A 38 6.89 -18.29 15.25
C VAL A 38 6.19 -17.49 16.33
N GLY A 39 6.34 -17.97 17.57
CA GLY A 39 5.94 -17.28 18.78
C GLY A 39 6.75 -15.99 18.96
N ALA A 40 6.23 -14.90 18.42
CA ALA A 40 6.52 -13.57 18.89
C ALA A 40 5.19 -12.87 19.07
N LYS A 41 4.98 -12.25 20.25
CA LYS A 41 3.79 -11.47 20.59
C LYS A 41 3.56 -10.42 19.49
N GLN A 42 2.69 -10.72 18.53
CA GLN A 42 2.42 -9.82 17.43
C GLN A 42 1.49 -8.73 17.98
N LYS A 43 2.11 -7.64 18.44
CA LYS A 43 1.45 -6.35 18.65
C LYS A 43 0.55 -6.10 17.43
N PRO A 44 -0.68 -5.56 17.58
CA PRO A 44 -1.51 -5.19 16.44
C PRO A 44 -0.77 -4.10 15.64
N SER A 45 0.09 -4.53 14.73
CA SER A 45 0.70 -3.70 13.73
C SER A 45 -0.38 -3.50 12.70
N ALA A 46 -0.73 -2.23 12.46
CA ALA A 46 -1.63 -1.84 11.38
C ALA A 46 -1.35 -2.70 10.14
N ALA A 47 -2.41 -3.20 9.50
CA ALA A 47 -2.33 -4.17 8.42
C ALA A 47 -1.29 -3.72 7.37
N ALA A 48 -0.17 -4.43 7.30
CA ALA A 48 0.90 -4.13 6.36
C ALA A 48 0.40 -4.43 4.95
N THR A 49 0.49 -3.45 4.04
CA THR A 49 0.19 -3.67 2.63
C THR A 49 1.37 -4.39 1.98
N LYS A 50 1.14 -5.60 1.45
CA LYS A 50 2.15 -6.40 0.76
C LYS A 50 1.91 -6.35 -0.74
N SER A 51 2.96 -6.11 -1.51
CA SER A 51 2.97 -6.23 -2.97
C SER A 51 4.12 -7.13 -3.43
N VAL A 52 3.99 -7.70 -4.62
CA VAL A 52 5.05 -8.49 -5.25
C VAL A 52 5.88 -7.55 -6.14
N PHE A 53 7.18 -7.45 -5.86
CA PHE A 53 8.10 -6.61 -6.64
C PHE A 53 8.70 -7.34 -7.84
N TYR A 54 9.01 -8.63 -7.70
CA TYR A 54 9.59 -9.45 -8.76
C TYR A 54 9.26 -10.93 -8.54
N LYS A 55 9.23 -11.72 -9.62
CA LYS A 55 9.00 -13.18 -9.61
C LYS A 55 10.05 -13.88 -10.48
N GLY A 56 10.25 -15.17 -10.24
CA GLY A 56 11.13 -16.00 -11.07
C GLY A 56 12.59 -16.02 -10.61
N LEU A 57 12.87 -15.64 -9.36
CA LEU A 57 14.22 -15.74 -8.81
C LEU A 57 14.57 -17.19 -8.48
N ILE A 58 15.79 -17.61 -8.79
CA ILE A 58 16.29 -18.97 -8.50
C ILE A 58 17.07 -18.95 -7.19
N ASN A 59 16.45 -19.49 -6.14
CA ASN A 59 17.06 -19.67 -4.81
C ASN A 59 17.68 -18.36 -4.24
N PRO A 60 16.89 -17.29 -4.01
CA PRO A 60 17.39 -16.02 -3.50
C PRO A 60 17.86 -16.14 -2.05
N ARG A 61 19.07 -15.62 -1.75
CA ARG A 61 19.73 -15.75 -0.43
C ARG A 61 19.88 -14.44 0.33
N GLY A 62 19.68 -13.30 -0.32
CA GLY A 62 19.80 -11.99 0.32
C GLY A 62 19.43 -10.85 -0.61
N LEU A 63 19.15 -9.68 -0.02
CA LEU A 63 18.85 -8.46 -0.76
C LEU A 63 19.42 -7.22 -0.08
N LYS A 64 19.72 -6.18 -0.86
CA LYS A 64 20.19 -4.88 -0.35
C LYS A 64 19.91 -3.76 -1.34
N PHE A 65 19.54 -2.58 -0.84
CA PHE A 65 19.54 -1.35 -1.63
C PHE A 65 20.97 -0.82 -1.80
N GLY A 66 21.36 -0.56 -3.04
CA GLY A 66 22.64 0.06 -3.36
C GLY A 66 22.66 1.57 -3.14
N PRO A 67 23.84 2.20 -3.14
CA PRO A 67 23.97 3.67 -3.09
C PRO A 67 23.38 4.37 -4.33
N ASP A 68 23.11 3.62 -5.39
CA ASP A 68 22.43 4.04 -6.61
C ASP A 68 20.89 3.94 -6.53
N GLY A 69 20.35 3.43 -5.42
CA GLY A 69 18.91 3.27 -5.20
C GLY A 69 18.30 1.99 -5.78
N ASN A 70 19.11 1.12 -6.41
CA ASN A 70 18.62 -0.13 -6.98
C ASN A 70 18.54 -1.24 -5.91
N LEU A 71 17.55 -2.14 -6.04
CA LEU A 71 17.43 -3.32 -5.19
C LEU A 71 18.21 -4.49 -5.80
N TYR A 72 19.29 -4.90 -5.13
CA TYR A 72 20.09 -6.06 -5.52
C TYR A 72 19.61 -7.31 -4.79
N VAL A 73 19.56 -8.44 -5.48
CA VAL A 73 19.19 -9.75 -4.92
C VAL A 73 20.25 -10.78 -5.30
N ALA A 74 20.74 -11.53 -4.33
CA ALA A 74 21.71 -12.61 -4.55
C ALA A 74 20.99 -13.94 -4.80
N GLU A 75 21.25 -14.56 -5.95
CA GLU A 75 20.74 -15.89 -6.32
C GLU A 75 21.81 -16.95 -6.15
N ALA A 76 21.47 -18.10 -5.55
CA ALA A 76 22.40 -19.22 -5.44
C ALA A 76 22.47 -20.09 -6.71
N GLY A 77 21.53 -19.93 -7.64
CA GLY A 77 21.46 -20.73 -8.86
C GLY A 77 20.87 -22.14 -8.64
N PRO A 78 20.86 -22.98 -9.69
CA PRO A 78 20.17 -24.27 -9.69
C PRO A 78 20.91 -25.42 -8.98
N GLY A 79 22.21 -25.27 -8.69
CA GLY A 79 23.06 -26.35 -8.17
C GLY A 79 23.85 -27.06 -9.26
#